data_AF-A0AAV0SVV2-F1
#
_entry.id   AF-A0AAV0SVV2-F1
#
_cell.length_a   1.000
_cell.length_b   1.000
_cell.length_c   1.000
_cell.angle_alpha   90.00
_cell.angle_beta   90.00
_cell.angle_gamma   90.00
#
_symmetry.space_group_name_H-M   'P 1'
#
loop_
_entity.id
_entity.type
_entity.pdbx_description
1 polymer ?
#
loop_
_entity_poly.entity_id
_entity_poly.type
_entity_poly.pdbx_seq_one_letter_code
_entity_poly.pdbx_strand_id
1 'polypeptide(L)'
;MEGWLTKRRDHMNLIWRDRYFLLDCNQLRYYRKRGDPAPRGTYILTDGCVVSSVFNSEEKHKHHGPVWMFRITFAIGDATLGEKNY
;
A
#
# COMPACT_ATOMS: atom_id res chain seq x y z
N MET A 1 -1.60 -14.36 2.42
CA MET A 1 -2.94 -13.71 2.24
C MET A 1 -2.94 -12.95 0.93
N GLU A 2 -4.06 -12.87 0.22
CA GLU A 2 -4.14 -12.14 -1.06
C GLU A 2 -5.50 -11.46 -1.25
N GLY A 3 -5.56 -10.39 -2.05
CA GLY A 3 -6.81 -9.68 -2.32
C GLY A 3 -6.65 -8.35 -3.05
N TRP A 4 -7.77 -7.80 -3.48
CA TRP A 4 -7.82 -6.49 -4.14
C TRP A 4 -7.90 -5.36 -3.11
N LEU A 5 -7.07 -4.33 -3.30
CA LEU A 5 -7.14 -3.08 -2.53
C LEU A 5 -6.90 -1.89 -3.46
N THR A 6 -7.43 -0.73 -3.09
CA THR A 6 -7.04 0.55 -3.69
C THR A 6 -5.76 1.05 -3.02
N LYS A 7 -4.75 1.40 -3.82
CA LYS A 7 -3.50 1.96 -3.33
C LYS A 7 -3.33 3.40 -3.79
N ARG A 8 -3.06 4.31 -2.85
CA ARG A 8 -2.65 5.69 -3.15
C ARG A 8 -1.22 5.71 -3.73
N ARG A 9 -1.00 6.49 -4.78
CA ARG A 9 0.31 6.61 -5.44
C ARG A 9 1.38 7.13 -4.47
N ASP A 10 1.13 8.28 -3.86
CA ASP A 10 2.02 8.91 -2.87
C ASP A 10 1.21 9.83 -1.93
N HIS A 11 1.88 10.61 -1.09
CA HIS A 11 1.20 11.46 -0.10
C HIS A 11 0.72 12.82 -0.67
N MET A 12 1.24 13.24 -1.82
CA MET A 12 0.85 14.48 -2.50
C MET A 12 -0.22 14.23 -3.57
N ASN A 13 -0.19 13.07 -4.21
CA ASN A 13 -1.13 12.66 -5.24
C ASN A 13 -2.24 11.79 -4.66
N LEU A 14 -3.45 12.35 -4.58
CA LEU A 14 -4.70 11.68 -4.19
C LEU A 14 -5.22 10.67 -5.23
N ILE A 15 -4.36 10.18 -6.12
CA ILE A 15 -4.72 9.19 -7.14
C ILE A 15 -4.64 7.80 -6.52
N TRP A 16 -5.81 7.18 -6.37
CA TRP A 16 -5.98 5.79 -5.98
C TRP A 16 -6.09 4.89 -7.20
N ARG A 17 -5.51 3.69 -7.13
CA ARG A 17 -5.61 2.68 -8.19
C ARG A 17 -5.78 1.31 -7.60
N ASP A 18 -6.63 0.50 -8.22
CA ASP A 18 -6.81 -0.90 -7.83
C ASP A 18 -5.54 -1.69 -8.08
N ARG A 19 -5.12 -2.46 -7.09
CA ARG A 19 -3.98 -3.37 -7.17
C ARG A 19 -4.34 -4.67 -6.50
N TYR A 20 -3.84 -5.75 -7.09
CA TYR A 20 -3.91 -7.06 -6.47
C TYR A 20 -2.72 -7.21 -5.54
N PHE A 21 -2.97 -7.35 -4.24
CA PHE A 21 -1.95 -7.52 -3.23
C PHE A 21 -1.78 -8.99 -2.87
N LEU A 22 -0.54 -9.39 -2.67
CA LEU A 22 -0.16 -10.71 -2.19
C LEU A 22 0.85 -10.51 -1.06
N LEU A 23 0.45 -10.95 0.13
CA LEU A 23 1.30 -11.02 1.30
C LEU A 23 1.77 -12.45 1.50
N ASP A 24 3.08 -12.63 1.40
CA ASP A 24 3.79 -13.89 1.56
C ASP A 24 4.94 -13.67 2.55
N CYS A 25 4.87 -14.33 3.71
CA CYS A 25 5.74 -14.04 4.85
C CYS A 25 5.77 -12.52 5.16
N ASN A 26 6.93 -11.90 5.02
CA ASN A 26 7.14 -10.47 5.21
C ASN A 26 7.16 -9.67 3.89
N GLN A 27 6.87 -10.29 2.75
CA GLN A 27 6.90 -9.64 1.45
C GLN A 27 5.49 -9.28 1.01
N LEU A 28 5.18 -8.00 1.04
CA LEU A 28 3.93 -7.47 0.51
C LEU A 28 4.15 -7.01 -0.94
N ARG A 29 3.68 -7.82 -1.89
CA ARG A 29 3.76 -7.56 -3.32
C ARG A 29 2.46 -7.01 -3.84
N TYR A 30 2.51 -6.17 -4.87
CA TYR A 30 1.31 -5.71 -5.55
C TYR A 30 1.46 -5.72 -7.08
N TYR A 31 0.38 -6.11 -7.74
CA TYR A 31 0.30 -6.34 -9.18
C TYR A 31 -0.77 -5.44 -9.81
N ARG A 32 -0.69 -5.20 -11.12
CA ARG A 32 -1.76 -4.46 -11.82
C ARG A 32 -3.00 -5.37 -11.96
N LYS A 33 -2.77 -6.65 -12.24
CA LYS A 33 -3.81 -7.68 -12.34
C LYS A 33 -3.34 -8.98 -11.67
N ARG A 34 -4.30 -9.82 -11.29
CA ARG A 34 -4.01 -11.17 -10.80
C ARG A 34 -3.38 -11.99 -11.94
N GLY A 35 -2.29 -12.68 -11.65
CA GLY A 35 -1.56 -13.48 -12.64
C GLY A 35 -0.51 -12.73 -13.47
N ASP A 36 -0.29 -11.43 -13.21
CA ASP A 36 0.85 -10.71 -13.81
C ASP A 36 2.17 -11.44 -13.44
N PRO A 37 3.09 -11.64 -14.40
CA PRO A 37 4.30 -12.44 -14.18
C PRO A 37 5.31 -11.77 -13.23
N ALA A 38 5.22 -10.45 -13.04
CA ALA A 38 6.09 -9.69 -12.17
C ALA A 38 5.30 -8.67 -11.34
N PRO A 39 5.68 -8.45 -10.06
CA PRO A 39 5.04 -7.45 -9.22
C PRO A 39 5.36 -6.04 -9.75
N ARG A 40 4.40 -5.13 -9.64
CA ARG A 40 4.62 -3.71 -9.93
C ARG A 40 5.48 -3.04 -8.86
N GLY A 41 5.45 -3.57 -7.64
CA GLY A 41 6.34 -3.22 -6.56
C GLY A 41 6.22 -4.21 -5.39
N THR A 42 7.26 -4.21 -4.56
CA THR A 42 7.39 -5.09 -3.39
C THR A 42 7.76 -4.23 -2.19
N TYR A 43 7.13 -4.50 -1.05
CA TYR A 43 7.49 -3.93 0.24
C TYR A 43 7.96 -5.07 1.16
N ILE A 44 9.12 -4.88 1.79
CA ILE A 44 9.60 -5.78 2.83
C ILE A 44 9.12 -5.25 4.18
N LEU A 45 8.25 -6.01 4.82
CA LEU A 45 7.66 -5.67 6.11
C LEU A 45 8.62 -6.11 7.23
N THR A 46 9.48 -5.21 7.68
CA THR A 46 10.36 -5.46 8.83
C THR A 46 9.62 -5.24 10.16
N ASP A 47 10.25 -5.57 11.28
CA ASP A 47 9.68 -5.41 12.62
C ASP A 47 9.30 -3.94 12.95
N GLY A 48 9.93 -2.98 12.26
CA GLY A 48 9.59 -1.55 12.34
C GLY A 48 8.33 -1.14 11.57
N CYS A 49 7.59 -2.08 10.98
CA CYS A 49 6.36 -1.80 10.25
C CYS A 49 5.16 -1.66 11.17
N VAL A 50 4.48 -0.52 11.09
CA VAL A 50 3.28 -0.23 11.89
C VAL A 50 2.10 0.00 10.97
N VAL A 51 0.98 -0.65 11.28
CA VAL A 51 -0.32 -0.42 10.64
C VAL A 51 -1.14 0.53 11.52
N SER A 52 -1.58 1.64 10.94
CA SER A 52 -2.40 2.64 11.63
C SER A 52 -3.71 2.87 10.89
N SER A 53 -4.80 3.09 11.63
CA SER A 53 -6.07 3.56 11.07
C SER A 53 -5.90 4.97 10.52
N VAL A 54 -6.51 5.25 9.37
CA VAL A 54 -6.51 6.59 8.79
C VAL A 54 -7.91 7.18 8.89
N PHE A 55 -8.04 8.27 9.63
CA PHE A 55 -9.24 9.10 9.60
C PHE A 55 -9.05 10.13 8.49
N ASN A 56 -9.50 9.80 7.28
CA ASN A 56 -9.40 10.75 6.19
C ASN A 56 -10.64 11.65 6.17
N SER A 57 -10.54 12.80 6.86
CA SER A 57 -11.58 13.84 6.81
C SER A 57 -11.73 14.45 5.42
N GLU A 58 -10.68 14.41 4.59
CA GLU A 58 -10.63 15.05 3.27
C GLU A 58 -11.15 14.14 2.12
N GLU A 59 -11.15 12.81 2.29
CA GLU A 59 -11.70 11.88 1.29
C GLU A 59 -13.22 11.72 1.33
N LYS A 60 -13.89 12.31 2.33
CA LYS A 60 -15.35 12.35 2.45
C LYS A 60 -16.04 12.90 1.19
N HIS A 61 -15.32 13.64 0.34
CA HIS A 61 -15.89 14.33 -0.81
C HIS A 61 -16.15 13.41 -2.02
N LYS A 62 -15.67 12.16 -2.04
CA LYS A 62 -15.87 11.25 -3.20
C LYS A 62 -16.54 9.91 -2.87
N HIS A 63 -16.48 9.44 -1.63
CA HIS A 63 -17.09 8.19 -1.24
C HIS A 63 -18.29 8.46 -0.32
N HIS A 64 -19.50 8.13 -0.79
CA HIS A 64 -20.77 8.31 -0.06
C HIS A 64 -20.95 7.36 1.15
N GLY A 65 -19.87 6.79 1.71
CA GLY A 65 -19.93 5.83 2.80
C GLY A 65 -18.61 5.70 3.59
N PRO A 66 -18.58 4.87 4.63
CA PRO A 66 -17.37 4.64 5.43
C PRO A 66 -16.24 4.10 4.56
N VAL A 67 -15.10 4.80 4.56
CA VAL A 67 -13.90 4.35 3.86
C VAL A 67 -13.04 3.57 4.84
N TRP A 68 -12.89 2.27 4.60
CA TRP A 68 -12.02 1.40 5.39
C TRP A 68 -10.58 1.55 4.91
N MET A 69 -9.80 2.34 5.62
CA MET A 69 -8.42 2.67 5.23
C MET A 69 -7.44 2.41 6.35
N PHE A 70 -6.28 1.91 5.96
CA PHE A 70 -5.13 1.77 6.83
C PHE A 70 -3.89 2.35 6.13
N ARG A 71 -2.89 2.72 6.94
CA ARG A 71 -1.59 3.17 6.48
C ARG A 71 -0.51 2.29 7.09
N ILE A 72 0.37 1.80 6.24
CA ILE A 72 1.61 1.13 6.65
C ILE A 72 2.71 2.20 6.69
N THR A 73 3.38 2.31 7.84
CA THR A 73 4.56 3.17 8.05
C THR A 73 5.76 2.32 8.43
N PHE A 74 6.91 2.65 7.86
CA PHE A 74 8.18 1.99 8.13
C PHE A 74 9.00 2.89 9.05
N ALA A 75 9.48 2.38 10.19
CA ALA A 75 10.38 3.12 11.06
C ALA A 75 11.70 3.45 10.33
N ILE A 76 12.24 4.65 10.58
CA ILE A 76 13.37 5.25 9.83
C ILE A 76 14.71 4.50 9.98
N GLY A 77 14.76 3.42 10.78
CA GLY A 77 15.98 2.60 10.96
C GLY A 77 16.28 1.59 9.85
N ASP A 78 15.31 1.23 9.01
CA ASP A 78 15.44 0.16 7.99
C ASP A 78 15.36 0.67 6.54
N ALA A 79 15.47 1.99 6.34
CA ALA A 79 15.27 2.64 5.05
C ALA A 79 16.43 2.45 4.04
N THR A 80 17.19 1.35 4.09
CA THR A 80 18.35 1.13 3.20
C THR A 80 18.05 0.37 1.92
N LEU A 81 16.87 -0.22 1.69
CA LEU A 81 16.62 -1.00 0.46
C LEU A 81 15.23 -0.75 -0.17
N GLY A 82 14.92 0.52 -0.37
CA GLY A 82 13.75 0.95 -1.14
C GLY A 82 14.13 1.93 -2.25
N GLU A 83 15.15 1.59 -3.06
CA GLU A 83 15.44 2.34 -4.29
C GLU A 83 14.18 2.40 -5.16
N LYS A 84 13.57 3.58 -5.13
CA LYS A 84 12.52 3.97 -6.07
C LYS A 84 13.20 4.19 -7.42
N ASN A 85 13.27 3.15 -8.24
CA ASN A 85 13.44 3.34 -9.67
C ASN A 85 12.14 3.94 -10.22
N TYR A 86 12.23 5.22 -10.61
CA TYR A 86 11.17 6.03 -11.21
C TYR A 86 10.69 5.44 -12.54
#